data_AF-A0A562UVJ2-F1
#
_entry.id   AF-A0A562UVJ2-F1
#
_cell.length_a   1.000
_cell.length_b   1.000
_cell.length_c   1.000
_cell.angle_alpha   90.00
_cell.angle_beta   90.00
_cell.angle_gamma   90.00
#
_symmetry.space_group_name_H-M   'P 1'
#
loop_
_entity.id
_entity.type
_entity.pdbx_description
1 polymer ?
#
loop_
_entity_poly.entity_id
_entity_poly.type
_entity_poly.pdbx_seq_one_letter_code
_entity_poly.pdbx_strand_id
1 'polypeptide(L)'
;MSGESTEPTRSQLAWALAAAIPFLCCIALLGYSVTTGIALSLAIVWPLLQIFGYTVTLKMAKGDPAHYLVKTQVILHWMIVVLLGMLMSLGGS
;
A
#
# COMPACT_ATOMS: atom_id res chain seq x y z
N MET A 1 13.17 -17.13 -31.58
CA MET A 1 12.95 -16.77 -30.16
C MET A 1 13.32 -15.30 -30.01
N SER A 2 12.34 -14.40 -30.21
CA SER A 2 12.53 -12.96 -30.03
C SER A 2 12.59 -12.66 -28.54
N GLY A 3 13.68 -12.04 -28.08
CA GLY A 3 13.80 -11.54 -26.72
C GLY A 3 12.74 -10.47 -26.48
N GLU A 4 11.64 -10.87 -25.85
CA GLU A 4 10.66 -9.94 -25.30
C GLU A 4 11.34 -9.23 -24.13
N SER A 5 11.52 -7.91 -24.23
CA SER A 5 12.11 -7.12 -23.16
C SER A 5 11.20 -7.20 -21.94
N THR A 6 11.65 -7.88 -20.88
CA THR A 6 11.01 -8.00 -19.57
C THR A 6 11.04 -6.69 -18.75
N GLU A 7 11.34 -5.56 -19.38
CA GLU A 7 11.40 -4.26 -18.74
C GLU A 7 9.98 -3.77 -18.42
N PRO A 8 9.68 -3.44 -17.14
CA PRO A 8 8.38 -2.91 -16.78
C PRO A 8 8.15 -1.56 -17.46
N THR A 9 6.93 -1.35 -17.96
CA THR A 9 6.57 -0.03 -18.49
C THR A 9 6.65 1.02 -17.39
N ARG A 10 6.85 2.30 -17.78
CA ARG A 10 6.86 3.43 -16.83
C ARG A 10 5.60 3.46 -15.95
N SER A 11 4.46 3.09 -16.50
CA SER A 11 3.18 3.00 -15.78
C SER A 11 3.22 1.92 -14.71
N GLN A 12 3.68 0.71 -15.04
CA GLN A 12 3.80 -0.39 -14.08
C GLN A 12 4.77 -0.06 -12.95
N LEU A 13 5.90 0.56 -13.27
CA LEU A 13 6.86 1.04 -12.27
C LEU A 13 6.23 2.09 -11.36
N ALA A 14 5.54 3.09 -11.91
CA ALA A 14 4.89 4.14 -11.14
C ALA A 14 3.83 3.58 -10.18
N TRP A 15 3.01 2.62 -10.61
CA TRP A 15 2.00 2.01 -9.76
C TRP A 15 2.58 1.08 -8.70
N ALA A 16 3.67 0.36 -9.01
CA ALA A 16 4.41 -0.42 -8.01
C ALA A 16 4.99 0.49 -6.92
N LEU A 17 5.58 1.63 -7.29
CA LEU A 17 6.07 2.63 -6.35
C LEU A 17 4.94 3.27 -5.53
N ALA A 18 3.82 3.58 -6.17
CA ALA A 18 2.65 4.12 -5.50
C ALA A 18 2.05 3.15 -4.47
N ALA A 19 2.14 1.83 -4.69
CA ALA A 19 1.74 0.80 -3.74
C ALA A 19 2.69 0.70 -2.53
N ALA A 20 4.00 0.93 -2.77
CA ALA A 20 5.02 0.83 -1.73
C ALA A 20 4.91 1.94 -0.68
N ILE A 21 4.50 3.15 -1.07
CA ILE A 21 4.44 4.30 -0.14
C ILE A 21 3.47 4.05 1.04
N PRO A 22 2.18 3.69 0.82
CA PRO A 22 1.28 3.34 1.93
C PRO A 22 1.79 2.18 2.78
N PHE A 23 2.52 1.23 2.18
CA PHE A 23 3.10 0.12 2.92
C PHE A 23 4.21 0.59 3.87
N LEU A 24 5.11 1.46 3.41
CA LEU A 24 6.14 2.06 4.25
C LEU A 24 5.52 2.91 5.37
N CYS A 25 4.44 3.63 5.11
CA CYS A 25 3.68 4.34 6.15
C CYS A 25 3.15 3.38 7.22
N CYS A 26 2.64 2.20 6.86
CA CYS A 26 2.25 1.17 7.84
C CYS A 26 3.42 0.72 8.70
N ILE A 27 4.59 0.48 8.10
CA ILE A 27 5.77 0.02 8.86
C ILE A 27 6.23 1.09 9.85
N ALA A 28 6.25 2.36 9.43
CA ALA A 28 6.56 3.48 10.32
C ALA A 28 5.55 3.57 11.47
N LEU A 29 4.25 3.46 11.17
CA LEU A 29 3.18 3.45 12.18
C LEU A 29 3.34 2.28 13.15
N LEU A 30 3.66 1.08 12.65
CA LEU A 30 3.89 -0.10 13.49
C LEU A 30 5.06 0.10 14.45
N GLY A 31 6.18 0.65 13.97
CA GLY A 31 7.31 0.99 14.85
C GLY A 31 6.90 1.95 15.96
N TYR A 32 6.18 3.02 15.62
CA TYR A 32 5.66 3.98 16.60
C TYR A 32 4.68 3.32 17.59
N SER A 33 3.71 2.55 17.10
CA SER A 33 2.68 1.88 17.90
C SER A 33 3.26 0.82 18.84
N VAL A 34 4.31 0.11 18.44
CA VAL A 34 4.99 -0.86 19.32
C VAL A 34 5.63 -0.17 20.52
N THR A 35 6.18 1.04 20.33
CA THR A 35 6.82 1.79 21.42
C THR A 35 5.83 2.52 22.33
N THR A 36 4.68 2.96 21.80
CA THR A 36 3.72 3.82 22.53
C THR A 36 2.45 3.10 22.96
N GLY A 37 2.14 1.93 22.39
CA GLY A 37 0.86 1.22 22.55
C GLY A 37 -0.31 1.86 21.79
N ILE A 38 -0.13 3.04 21.19
CA ILE A 38 -1.20 3.77 20.48
C ILE A 38 -1.52 3.08 19.17
N ALA A 39 -2.80 2.83 18.90
CA ALA A 39 -3.31 2.28 17.64
C ALA A 39 -2.66 0.93 17.23
N LEU A 40 -2.13 0.16 18.18
CA LEU A 40 -1.36 -1.08 17.91
C LEU A 40 -2.14 -2.09 17.05
N SER A 41 -3.43 -2.30 17.33
CA SER A 41 -4.27 -3.19 16.54
C SER A 41 -4.36 -2.77 15.07
N LEU A 42 -4.54 -1.46 14.81
CA LEU A 42 -4.56 -0.92 13.45
C LEU A 42 -3.21 -1.11 12.78
N ALA A 43 -2.13 -0.82 13.51
CA ALA A 43 -0.77 -0.90 12.98
C ALA A 43 -0.32 -2.33 12.65
N ILE A 44 -0.92 -3.35 13.27
CA ILE A 44 -0.69 -4.76 12.94
C ILE A 44 -1.60 -5.20 11.79
N VAL A 45 -2.90 -4.92 11.88
CA VAL A 45 -3.90 -5.41 10.91
C VAL A 45 -3.70 -4.77 9.53
N TRP A 46 -3.37 -3.48 9.50
CA TRP A 46 -3.26 -2.74 8.25
C TRP A 46 -2.15 -3.23 7.30
N PRO A 47 -0.89 -3.47 7.73
CA PRO A 47 0.12 -4.05 6.84
C PRO A 47 -0.23 -5.48 6.40
N LEU A 48 -0.85 -6.29 7.26
CA LEU A 48 -1.34 -7.63 6.86
C LEU A 48 -2.39 -7.53 5.74
N LEU A 49 -3.32 -6.58 5.87
CA LEU A 49 -4.32 -6.30 4.85
C LEU A 49 -3.69 -5.84 3.53
N GLN A 50 -2.67 -4.98 3.58
CA GLN A 50 -1.94 -4.55 2.37
C GLN A 50 -1.24 -5.73 1.68
N ILE A 51 -0.51 -6.57 2.44
CA ILE A 51 0.19 -7.73 1.89
C ILE A 51 -0.82 -8.66 1.21
N PHE A 52 -1.92 -9.00 1.89
CA PHE A 52 -2.94 -9.87 1.34
C PHE A 52 -3.63 -9.23 0.12
N GLY A 53 -4.07 -7.98 0.22
CA GLY A 53 -4.79 -7.25 -0.83
C GLY A 53 -3.95 -7.11 -2.11
N TYR A 54 -2.69 -6.66 -1.99
CA TYR A 54 -1.79 -6.57 -3.14
C TYR A 54 -1.45 -7.94 -3.71
N THR A 55 -1.18 -8.95 -2.89
CA THR A 55 -0.86 -10.30 -3.37
C THR A 55 -2.02 -10.88 -4.19
N VAL A 56 -3.24 -10.80 -3.67
CA VAL A 56 -4.44 -11.32 -4.35
C VAL A 56 -4.69 -10.55 -5.65
N THR A 57 -4.66 -9.22 -5.60
CA THR A 57 -4.95 -8.41 -6.80
C THR A 57 -3.85 -8.48 -7.85
N LEU A 58 -2.58 -8.55 -7.48
CA LEU A 58 -1.48 -8.82 -8.42
C LEU A 58 -1.60 -10.20 -9.05
N LYS A 59 -1.95 -11.23 -8.27
CA LYS A 59 -2.19 -12.59 -8.80
C LYS A 59 -3.34 -12.59 -9.81
N MET A 60 -4.43 -11.92 -9.50
CA MET A 60 -5.57 -11.76 -10.42
C MET A 60 -5.23 -10.94 -11.67
N ALA A 61 -4.35 -9.96 -11.52
CA ALA A 61 -3.82 -9.13 -12.60
C ALA A 61 -2.71 -9.82 -13.42
N LYS A 62 -2.42 -11.10 -13.18
CA LYS A 62 -1.32 -11.84 -13.81
C LYS A 62 0.04 -11.14 -13.67
N GLY A 63 0.24 -10.46 -12.54
CA GLY A 63 1.47 -9.74 -12.23
C GLY A 63 1.55 -8.32 -12.79
N ASP A 64 0.51 -7.79 -13.44
CA ASP A 64 0.51 -6.40 -13.96
C ASP A 64 0.13 -5.37 -12.87
N PRO A 65 1.06 -4.52 -12.39
CA PRO A 65 0.76 -3.51 -11.38
C PRO A 65 -0.10 -2.36 -11.91
N ALA A 66 -0.16 -2.16 -13.23
CA ALA A 66 -0.99 -1.12 -13.85
C ALA A 66 -2.44 -1.58 -14.08
N HIS A 67 -2.77 -2.81 -13.72
CA HIS A 67 -4.10 -3.36 -13.84
C HIS A 67 -5.09 -2.67 -12.89
N TYR A 68 -6.35 -2.53 -13.30
CA TYR A 68 -7.36 -1.79 -12.54
C TYR A 68 -7.56 -2.31 -11.11
N LEU A 69 -7.50 -3.63 -10.90
CA LEU A 69 -7.60 -4.23 -9.56
C LEU A 69 -6.51 -3.75 -8.60
N VAL A 70 -5.26 -3.71 -9.07
CA VAL A 70 -4.11 -3.27 -8.27
C VAL A 70 -4.21 -1.77 -8.01
N LYS A 71 -4.54 -0.98 -9.04
CA LYS A 71 -4.78 0.46 -8.90
C LYS A 71 -5.83 0.78 -7.85
N THR A 72 -6.96 0.07 -7.85
CA THR A 72 -8.00 0.26 -6.84
C THR A 72 -7.49 -0.04 -5.44
N GLN A 73 -6.70 -1.11 -5.23
CA GLN A 73 -6.09 -1.38 -3.93
C GLN A 73 -5.14 -0.26 -3.49
N VAL A 74 -4.27 0.20 -4.40
CA VAL A 74 -3.36 1.33 -4.12
C VAL A 74 -4.15 2.56 -3.70
N ILE A 75 -5.19 2.93 -4.45
CA ILE A 75 -6.05 4.08 -4.15
C ILE A 75 -6.73 3.91 -2.79
N LEU A 76 -7.28 2.73 -2.48
CA LEU A 76 -7.92 2.47 -1.19
C LEU A 76 -6.93 2.65 -0.03
N HIS A 77 -5.68 2.20 -0.16
CA HIS A 77 -4.69 2.40 0.89
C HIS A 77 -4.23 3.84 1.00
N TRP A 78 -4.14 4.58 -0.10
CA TRP A 78 -3.92 6.02 -0.07
C TRP A 78 -5.06 6.78 0.61
N MET A 79 -6.31 6.38 0.38
CA MET A 79 -7.47 6.94 1.10
C MET A 79 -7.33 6.73 2.60
N ILE A 80 -6.92 5.54 3.05
CA ILE A 80 -6.68 5.27 4.47
C ILE A 80 -5.55 6.16 5.02
N VAL A 81 -4.43 6.30 4.31
CA VAL A 81 -3.32 7.20 4.71
C VAL A 81 -3.81 8.63 4.90
N VAL A 82 -4.56 9.15 3.92
CA VAL A 82 -5.08 10.52 3.94
C VAL A 82 -6.08 10.73 5.07
N LEU A 83 -7.02 9.80 5.26
CA LEU A 83 -8.01 9.86 6.34
C LEU A 83 -7.35 9.75 7.72
N LEU A 84 -6.36 8.88 7.88
CA LEU A 84 -5.59 8.74 9.11
C LEU A 84 -4.80 10.03 9.41
N GLY A 85 -4.16 10.62 8.40
CA GLY A 85 -3.45 11.89 8.53
C GLY A 85 -4.39 13.03 8.95
N MET A 86 -5.58 13.10 8.34
CA MET A 86 -6.61 14.06 8.76
C MET A 86 -7.07 13.84 10.19
N LEU A 87 -7.34 12.59 10.60
CA LEU A 87 -7.75 12.26 11.96
C LEU A 87 -6.70 12.69 12.99
N MET A 88 -5.43 12.44 12.70
CA MET A 88 -4.29 12.83 13.55
C MET A 88 -4.18 14.37 13.66
N SER A 89 -4.42 15.08 12.55
CA SER A 89 -4.41 16.55 12.55
C SER A 89 -5.58 17.14 13.33
N LEU A 90 -6.76 16.52 13.26
CA LEU A 90 -7.96 17.01 13.94
C LEU A 90 -7.93 16.70 15.46
N GLY A 91 -7.39 15.54 15.85
CA GLY A 91 -7.24 15.15 17.25
C GLY A 91 -6.07 15.80 17.99
N GLY A 92 -5.23 16.58 17.28
CA GLY A 92 -4.12 17.36 17.84
C GLY A 92 -4.45 18.82 18.14
N SER A 93 -5.72 19.24 18.00
CA SER A 93 -6.25 20.57 18.36
C SER A 93 -7.02 20.51 19.68
#